data_AF-A0A4C2EBX7-F1
#
_entry.id   AF-A0A4C2EBX7-F1
#
_cell.length_a   1.000
_cell.length_b   1.000
_cell.length_c   1.000
_cell.angle_alpha   90.00
_cell.angle_beta   90.00
_cell.angle_gamma   90.00
#
_symmetry.space_group_name_H-M   'P 1'
#
loop_
_entity.id
_entity.type
_entity.pdbx_description
1 polymer ?
#
loop_
_entity_poly.entity_id
_entity_poly.type
_entity_poly.pdbx_seq_one_letter_code
_entity_poly.pdbx_strand_id
1 'polypeptide(L)'
;MGKISEFFNNPGSRPTMYYRAPIAASRPDGGIVTELHHVSSSDSDISSKRKEEVSENYSYAESEMNEVVLTNKGNVETSRGFTGLRRGVTDRGMDWLVIFAGSQFIFFLMWIILAIWCIIGIVYKAPSVWQVVMQDGQSIQCYIWDTLLMRQQLMSTHEQLSVCGDVRSRVATWKRLFSDRKLQDSSCKKDLKDDCVSVHFEDMGDSLTEKSMVDGKLPSETWYDKVCSFSSTILGSLYTIIIFWIGIFVWIGSGALWIDAGNSPPYTGEKTGNNPRLARFGNNWQLYINSATAVVLLVCSVFLQNIRARHDKYIGRFVRDILDMNIQIETEARRKSRDFDTPNPAIVAEAPERGWGQKVIDFYADIVGTGIGIFIAIVVFSVWIGVGHLLDWNDDWWLIIGTYTGLVGYLDSFVIREAYRRITKHEEDTYRIVAEEDLELFSMVGINCPPRYTGLDIPESKSLDYKVSSWINRACSSSLGVLFAVCSIIALIIASSVMHWSTMGQLIANTPTMIIEAFFLIILIQAHNWADQKRRIEISSLYARRCILLAHLQRI
;
A
#
# COMPACT_ATOMS: atom_id res chain seq x y z
N MET A 1 2.42 -23.84 15.33
CA MET A 1 3.17 -22.98 16.26
C MET A 1 4.54 -22.53 15.72
N GLY A 2 5.25 -23.31 14.89
CA GLY A 2 6.59 -22.93 14.36
C GLY A 2 6.68 -21.60 13.59
N LYS A 3 5.67 -21.24 12.79
CA LYS A 3 5.66 -19.96 12.03
C LYS A 3 5.53 -18.71 12.91
N ILE A 4 4.88 -18.83 14.07
CA ILE A 4 4.70 -17.71 15.01
C ILE A 4 6.02 -17.47 15.76
N SER A 5 6.70 -18.54 16.20
CA SER A 5 8.04 -18.41 16.78
C SER A 5 9.06 -17.87 15.79
N GLU A 6 9.01 -18.27 14.52
CA GLU A 6 9.90 -17.71 13.48
C GLU A 6 9.65 -16.21 13.25
N PHE A 7 8.39 -15.77 13.25
CA PHE A 7 8.04 -14.35 13.15
C PHE A 7 8.57 -13.52 14.32
N PHE A 8 8.48 -14.04 15.55
CA PHE A 8 8.98 -13.35 16.75
C PHE A 8 10.49 -13.49 16.97
N ASN A 9 11.19 -14.36 16.23
CA ASN A 9 12.63 -14.55 16.39
C ASN A 9 13.47 -13.40 15.79
N ASN A 10 12.93 -12.59 14.87
CA ASN A 10 13.62 -11.39 14.35
C ASN A 10 12.62 -10.24 14.04
N PRO A 11 12.01 -9.64 15.08
CA PRO A 11 10.91 -8.70 14.93
C PRO A 11 11.33 -7.42 14.19
N GLY A 12 10.62 -7.07 13.12
CA GLY A 12 10.85 -5.85 12.34
C GLY A 12 12.07 -5.86 11.42
N SER A 13 12.78 -6.99 11.30
CA SER A 13 13.84 -7.16 10.31
C SER A 13 13.24 -7.60 8.98
N ARG A 14 13.49 -6.85 7.91
CA ARG A 14 13.20 -7.33 6.56
C ARG A 14 14.29 -8.33 6.17
N PRO A 15 13.93 -9.48 5.60
CA PRO A 15 14.92 -10.45 5.11
C PRO A 15 15.60 -9.90 3.85
N THR A 16 16.89 -10.17 3.69
CA THR A 16 17.56 -10.08 2.39
C THR A 16 16.89 -11.07 1.45
N MET A 17 16.56 -10.64 0.24
CA MET A 17 15.86 -11.47 -0.74
C MET A 17 16.79 -11.80 -1.91
N TYR A 18 16.78 -13.07 -2.30
CA TYR A 18 17.53 -13.59 -3.43
C TYR A 18 16.56 -13.86 -4.56
N TYR A 19 16.85 -13.26 -5.72
CA TYR A 19 16.01 -13.35 -6.91
C TYR A 19 16.78 -13.99 -8.05
N ARG A 20 16.18 -15.01 -8.67
CA ARG A 20 16.69 -15.63 -9.88
C ARG A 20 15.55 -15.84 -10.85
N ALA A 21 15.64 -15.23 -12.02
CA ALA A 21 14.66 -15.43 -13.06
C ALA A 21 14.77 -16.85 -13.63
N PRO A 22 13.65 -17.59 -13.82
CA PRO A 22 13.69 -18.89 -14.48
C PRO A 22 14.12 -18.76 -15.94
N ILE A 23 14.76 -19.81 -16.47
CA ILE A 23 15.22 -19.84 -17.87
C ILE A 23 14.01 -19.81 -18.81
N ALA A 24 14.00 -18.86 -19.75
CA ALA A 24 12.88 -18.66 -20.66
C ALA A 24 12.80 -19.64 -21.84
N ALA A 25 13.90 -20.35 -22.18
CA ALA A 25 14.01 -21.10 -23.42
C ALA A 25 13.95 -22.63 -23.24
N SER A 26 13.13 -23.28 -24.06
CA SER A 26 13.17 -24.74 -24.26
C SER A 26 14.13 -25.10 -25.38
N ARG A 27 14.80 -26.24 -25.25
CA ARG A 27 15.74 -26.74 -26.26
C ARG A 27 15.05 -27.00 -27.62
N PRO A 28 15.65 -26.65 -28.76
CA PRO A 28 15.09 -26.91 -30.09
C PRO A 28 14.85 -28.41 -30.38
N ASP A 29 15.53 -29.28 -29.64
CA ASP A 29 15.45 -30.74 -29.66
C ASP A 29 14.30 -31.32 -28.81
N GLY A 30 13.44 -30.47 -28.23
CA GLY A 30 12.28 -30.91 -27.42
C GLY A 30 12.64 -31.43 -26.02
N GLY A 31 13.90 -31.29 -25.61
CA GLY A 31 14.34 -31.55 -24.24
C GLY A 31 13.78 -30.50 -23.28
N ILE A 32 12.91 -30.92 -22.37
CA ILE A 32 12.38 -30.06 -21.31
C ILE A 32 13.52 -29.71 -20.36
N VAL A 33 13.97 -28.45 -20.38
CA VAL A 33 14.72 -27.88 -19.25
C VAL A 33 13.71 -27.77 -18.12
N THR A 34 13.83 -28.65 -17.13
CA THR A 34 12.87 -28.76 -16.04
C THR A 34 13.16 -27.66 -15.02
N GLU A 35 12.63 -26.46 -15.26
CA GLU A 35 12.41 -25.43 -14.24
C GLU A 35 11.02 -24.78 -14.40
N LEU A 36 10.04 -25.54 -14.89
CA LEU A 36 8.62 -25.16 -14.85
C LEU A 36 7.92 -26.10 -13.86
N HIS A 37 7.94 -25.73 -12.58
CA HIS A 37 7.17 -26.44 -11.56
C HIS A 37 5.68 -26.14 -11.73
N HIS A 38 5.04 -26.94 -12.58
CA HIS A 38 3.60 -27.13 -12.56
C HIS A 38 3.28 -27.99 -11.32
N VAL A 39 2.89 -27.35 -10.20
CA VAL A 39 2.43 -28.10 -9.01
C VAL A 39 1.01 -28.61 -9.28
N SER A 40 0.95 -29.81 -9.84
CA SER A 40 -0.17 -30.73 -9.65
C SER A 40 -0.03 -31.34 -8.26
N SER A 41 -1.05 -31.15 -7.43
CA SER A 41 -1.20 -31.79 -6.12
C SER A 41 -1.20 -33.32 -6.23
N SER A 42 -0.18 -33.98 -5.69
CA SER A 42 -0.29 -35.35 -5.17
C SER A 42 0.97 -35.73 -4.40
N ASP A 43 0.79 -36.13 -3.15
CA ASP A 43 1.77 -36.77 -2.28
C ASP A 43 2.48 -37.94 -2.99
N SER A 44 3.80 -38.06 -2.81
CA SER A 44 4.44 -39.31 -2.40
C SER A 44 5.95 -39.13 -2.21
N ASP A 45 6.43 -39.74 -1.13
CA ASP A 45 7.82 -39.91 -0.72
C ASP A 45 8.77 -40.30 -1.86
N ILE A 46 10.05 -39.90 -1.78
CA ILE A 46 11.19 -40.81 -2.03
C ILE A 46 12.52 -40.24 -1.51
N SER A 47 13.13 -41.09 -0.67
CA SER A 47 14.54 -41.37 -0.37
C SER A 47 15.66 -40.80 -1.26
N SER A 48 16.71 -40.37 -0.54
CA SER A 48 18.11 -40.13 -0.91
C SER A 48 18.77 -41.04 -1.96
N LYS A 49 19.64 -40.48 -2.83
CA LYS A 49 21.12 -40.63 -2.80
C LYS A 49 21.82 -40.07 -4.07
N ARG A 50 22.71 -39.09 -3.83
CA ARG A 50 24.12 -38.96 -4.28
C ARG A 50 24.46 -39.00 -5.79
N LYS A 51 25.02 -37.88 -6.29
CA LYS A 51 26.36 -37.79 -6.91
C LYS A 51 26.82 -36.33 -7.09
N GLU A 52 27.92 -36.00 -6.42
CA GLU A 52 28.84 -34.89 -6.70
C GLU A 52 29.44 -35.05 -8.11
N GLU A 53 29.89 -34.03 -8.86
CA GLU A 53 31.06 -33.20 -8.56
C GLU A 53 31.22 -32.05 -9.60
N VAL A 54 31.79 -30.92 -9.14
CA VAL A 54 32.44 -29.79 -9.87
C VAL A 54 31.57 -28.63 -10.45
N SER A 55 31.39 -27.57 -9.65
CA SER A 55 31.78 -26.18 -9.99
C SER A 55 31.61 -25.28 -8.75
N GLU A 56 32.61 -24.45 -8.46
CA GLU A 56 32.78 -23.67 -7.23
C GLU A 56 31.68 -22.61 -7.00
N ASN A 57 31.09 -22.66 -5.80
CA ASN A 57 30.49 -21.58 -5.00
C ASN A 57 29.49 -20.60 -5.64
N TYR A 58 28.24 -21.04 -5.78
CA TYR A 58 27.05 -20.24 -5.42
C TYR A 58 25.99 -21.16 -4.78
N SER A 59 26.30 -21.73 -3.63
CA SER A 59 25.36 -22.54 -2.84
C SER A 59 24.57 -21.66 -1.88
N TYR A 60 23.66 -20.86 -2.40
CA TYR A 60 22.49 -20.46 -1.60
C TYR A 60 21.48 -21.59 -1.72
N ALA A 61 20.97 -22.08 -0.59
CA ALA A 61 20.00 -23.16 -0.63
C ALA A 61 18.79 -22.72 -1.47
N GLU A 62 18.34 -23.51 -2.45
CA GLU A 62 17.10 -23.27 -3.22
C GLU A 62 15.90 -22.89 -2.33
N SER A 63 15.90 -23.36 -1.09
CA SER A 63 14.94 -23.00 -0.05
C SER A 63 14.80 -21.50 0.20
N GLU A 64 15.85 -20.69 -0.01
CA GLU A 64 15.90 -19.24 0.25
C GLU A 64 15.49 -18.36 -0.94
N MET A 65 15.32 -18.93 -2.14
CA MET A 65 14.92 -18.15 -3.32
C MET A 65 13.46 -17.73 -3.26
N ASN A 66 13.19 -16.47 -3.63
CA ASN A 66 11.83 -15.98 -3.76
C ASN A 66 11.35 -16.23 -5.20
N GLU A 67 10.30 -17.05 -5.34
CA GLU A 67 9.72 -17.38 -6.64
C GLU A 67 8.60 -16.39 -6.95
N VAL A 68 8.63 -15.87 -8.18
CA VAL A 68 7.62 -14.96 -8.72
C VAL A 68 6.79 -15.72 -9.74
N VAL A 69 5.53 -15.98 -9.44
CA VAL A 69 4.60 -16.70 -10.32
C VAL A 69 3.52 -15.74 -10.80
N LEU A 70 3.33 -15.70 -12.12
CA LEU A 70 2.22 -14.97 -12.73
C LEU A 70 0.96 -15.84 -12.72
N THR A 71 -0.11 -15.34 -12.09
CA THR A 71 -1.42 -15.99 -12.21
C THR A 71 -2.07 -15.64 -13.54
N ASN A 72 -2.94 -16.51 -14.07
CA ASN A 72 -3.73 -16.24 -15.29
C ASN A 72 -4.58 -14.95 -15.19
N LYS A 73 -4.86 -14.48 -13.97
CA LYS A 73 -5.58 -13.23 -13.69
C LYS A 73 -4.68 -11.98 -13.62
N GLY A 74 -3.35 -12.14 -13.68
CA GLY A 74 -2.36 -11.05 -13.72
C GLY A 74 -1.93 -10.52 -12.38
N ASN A 75 -2.20 -11.29 -11.34
CA ASN A 75 -1.64 -11.02 -10.04
C ASN A 75 -0.27 -11.70 -9.98
N VAL A 76 0.71 -10.97 -9.47
CA VAL A 76 2.04 -11.48 -9.16
C VAL A 76 1.94 -12.20 -7.81
N GLU A 77 2.03 -13.52 -7.81
CA GLU A 77 2.09 -14.30 -6.58
C GLU A 77 3.56 -14.59 -6.24
N THR A 78 3.95 -14.27 -5.00
CA THR A 78 5.26 -14.58 -4.45
C THR A 78 5.15 -15.75 -3.48
N SER A 79 6.11 -16.69 -3.54
CA SER A 79 6.11 -17.86 -2.65
C SER A 79 6.30 -17.48 -1.17
N ARG A 80 6.97 -16.35 -0.93
CA ARG A 80 7.16 -15.73 0.38
C ARG A 80 6.35 -14.44 0.52
N GLY A 81 5.98 -14.09 1.75
CA GLY A 81 5.36 -12.80 2.07
C GLY A 81 6.42 -11.74 2.41
N PHE A 82 5.97 -10.51 2.69
CA PHE A 82 6.85 -9.41 3.11
C PHE A 82 7.69 -9.69 4.38
N THR A 83 7.28 -10.67 5.19
CA THR A 83 8.00 -11.16 6.38
C THR A 83 9.12 -12.14 6.05
N GLY A 84 9.24 -12.58 4.79
CA GLY A 84 10.15 -13.66 4.36
C GLY A 84 9.61 -15.07 4.58
N LEU A 85 8.49 -15.21 5.30
CA LEU A 85 7.87 -16.50 5.57
C LEU A 85 7.03 -16.95 4.38
N ARG A 86 6.93 -18.28 4.19
CA ARG A 86 6.05 -18.86 3.15
C ARG A 86 4.58 -18.52 3.42
N ARG A 87 3.90 -17.98 2.41
CA ARG A 87 2.48 -17.56 2.49
C ARG A 87 1.58 -18.71 2.94
N GLY A 88 0.74 -18.47 3.93
CA GLY A 88 -0.22 -19.44 4.48
C GLY A 88 -1.65 -19.24 4.00
N VAL A 89 -2.57 -20.05 4.53
CA VAL A 89 -4.02 -19.90 4.31
C VAL A 89 -4.54 -18.58 4.89
N THR A 90 -4.03 -18.18 6.06
CA THR A 90 -4.35 -16.91 6.71
C THR A 90 -3.97 -15.72 5.84
N ASP A 91 -2.83 -15.81 5.14
CA ASP A 91 -2.39 -14.76 4.22
C ASP A 91 -3.33 -14.63 3.03
N ARG A 92 -3.69 -15.77 2.41
CA ARG A 92 -4.65 -15.76 1.29
C ARG A 92 -6.02 -15.21 1.70
N GLY A 93 -6.49 -15.54 2.90
CA GLY A 93 -7.75 -15.01 3.43
C GLY A 93 -7.71 -13.50 3.62
N MET A 94 -6.60 -12.95 4.11
CA MET A 94 -6.44 -11.51 4.25
C MET A 94 -6.23 -10.79 2.92
N ASP A 95 -5.50 -11.38 1.97
CA ASP A 95 -5.37 -10.82 0.62
C ASP A 95 -6.75 -10.72 -0.05
N TRP A 96 -7.61 -11.72 0.18
CA TRP A 96 -9.02 -11.66 -0.23
C TRP A 96 -9.78 -10.51 0.46
N LEU A 97 -9.59 -10.31 1.77
CA LEU A 97 -10.21 -9.19 2.49
C LEU A 97 -9.76 -7.81 1.97
N VAL A 98 -8.49 -7.65 1.61
CA VAL A 98 -7.97 -6.42 0.98
C VAL A 98 -8.69 -6.15 -0.34
N ILE A 99 -8.80 -7.16 -1.21
CA ILE A 99 -9.52 -7.06 -2.49
C ILE A 99 -11.00 -6.73 -2.26
N PHE A 100 -11.62 -7.35 -1.26
CA PHE A 100 -13.01 -7.11 -0.91
C PHE A 100 -13.25 -5.70 -0.38
N ALA A 101 -12.39 -5.19 0.52
CA ALA A 101 -12.49 -3.85 1.09
C ALA A 101 -12.35 -2.74 0.04
N GLY A 102 -11.50 -2.95 -0.98
CA GLY A 102 -11.36 -2.03 -2.11
C GLY A 102 -12.41 -2.19 -3.22
N SER A 103 -13.37 -3.11 -3.07
CA SER A 103 -14.33 -3.43 -4.14
C SER A 103 -15.39 -2.34 -4.37
N GLN A 104 -15.97 -2.35 -5.58
CA GLN A 104 -17.12 -1.50 -5.92
C GLN A 104 -18.33 -1.76 -5.02
N PHE A 105 -18.52 -3.01 -4.60
CA PHE A 105 -19.61 -3.40 -3.71
C PHE A 105 -19.53 -2.65 -2.37
N ILE A 106 -18.36 -2.66 -1.73
CA ILE A 106 -18.13 -1.95 -0.46
C ILE A 106 -18.31 -0.44 -0.61
N PHE A 107 -17.87 0.11 -1.74
CA PHE A 107 -18.09 1.53 -2.03
C PHE A 107 -19.58 1.91 -2.03
N PHE A 108 -20.43 1.16 -2.73
CA PHE A 108 -21.88 1.44 -2.75
C PHE A 108 -22.54 1.12 -1.41
N LEU A 109 -22.11 0.05 -0.73
CA LEU A 109 -22.61 -0.32 0.59
C LEU A 109 -22.40 0.81 1.61
N MET A 110 -21.23 1.45 1.61
CA MET A 110 -20.93 2.58 2.49
C MET A 110 -21.91 3.75 2.27
N TRP A 111 -22.22 4.12 1.03
CA TRP A 111 -23.22 5.15 0.75
C TRP A 111 -24.63 4.77 1.17
N ILE A 112 -25.02 3.50 1.01
CA ILE A 112 -26.32 3.00 1.47
C ILE A 112 -26.41 3.11 3.00
N ILE A 113 -25.39 2.66 3.71
CA ILE A 113 -25.32 2.75 5.18
C ILE A 113 -25.39 4.21 5.63
N LEU A 114 -24.63 5.10 4.99
CA LEU A 114 -24.62 6.53 5.31
C LEU A 114 -25.98 7.19 5.04
N ALA A 115 -26.65 6.84 3.94
CA ALA A 115 -27.97 7.35 3.59
C ALA A 115 -29.04 6.87 4.59
N ILE A 116 -29.04 5.58 4.94
CA ILE A 116 -29.92 5.03 5.97
C ILE A 116 -29.66 5.73 7.30
N TRP A 117 -28.39 5.89 7.66
CA TRP A 117 -28.00 6.55 8.91
C TRP A 117 -28.50 8.01 8.97
N CYS A 118 -28.37 8.74 7.87
CA CYS A 118 -28.82 10.12 7.75
C CYS A 118 -30.36 10.23 7.84
N ILE A 119 -31.09 9.41 7.09
CA ILE A 119 -32.56 9.43 7.08
C ILE A 119 -33.14 9.12 8.46
N ILE A 120 -32.66 8.05 9.11
CA ILE A 120 -33.11 7.69 10.46
C ILE A 120 -32.73 8.78 11.46
N GLY A 121 -31.52 9.34 11.36
CA GLY A 121 -31.10 10.46 12.21
C GLY A 121 -32.02 11.67 12.11
N ILE A 122 -32.46 12.03 10.90
CA ILE A 122 -33.42 13.13 10.69
C ILE A 122 -34.78 12.80 11.31
N VAL A 123 -35.29 11.58 11.12
CA VAL A 123 -36.60 11.15 11.64
C VAL A 123 -36.64 11.15 13.17
N TYR A 124 -35.59 10.66 13.82
CA TYR A 124 -35.52 10.54 15.28
C TYR A 124 -34.87 11.75 15.98
N LYS A 125 -34.54 12.81 15.24
CA LYS A 125 -33.85 14.01 15.76
C LYS A 125 -32.49 13.71 16.41
N ALA A 126 -31.76 12.73 15.87
CA ALA A 126 -30.38 12.38 16.20
C ALA A 126 -30.08 12.29 17.72
N PRO A 127 -30.69 11.33 18.45
CA PRO A 127 -30.40 11.13 19.87
C PRO A 127 -28.91 10.81 20.10
N SER A 128 -28.41 11.00 21.32
CA SER A 128 -27.00 10.75 21.67
C SER A 128 -26.53 9.35 21.27
N VAL A 129 -27.35 8.33 21.57
CA VAL A 129 -27.07 6.93 21.19
C VAL A 129 -26.89 6.76 19.68
N TRP A 130 -27.65 7.49 18.85
CA TRP A 130 -27.54 7.41 17.39
C TRP A 130 -26.21 7.97 16.86
N GLN A 131 -25.69 8.99 17.54
CA GLN A 131 -24.40 9.59 17.25
C GLN A 131 -23.25 8.68 17.69
N VAL A 132 -23.37 8.05 18.87
CA VAL A 132 -22.41 7.07 19.39
C VAL A 132 -22.32 5.84 18.50
N VAL A 133 -23.44 5.30 18.02
CA VAL A 133 -23.46 4.14 17.09
C VAL A 133 -22.66 4.43 15.81
N MET A 134 -22.79 5.64 15.25
CA MET A 134 -22.00 6.03 14.07
C MET A 134 -20.51 6.07 14.36
N GLN A 135 -20.15 6.68 15.48
CA GLN A 135 -18.78 6.78 15.95
C GLN A 135 -18.17 5.39 16.16
N ASP A 136 -18.83 4.52 16.92
CA ASP A 136 -18.30 3.19 17.23
C ASP A 136 -18.20 2.32 15.98
N GLY A 137 -19.25 2.35 15.13
CA GLY A 137 -19.27 1.61 13.86
C GLY A 137 -18.13 2.04 12.93
N GLN A 138 -17.92 3.35 12.77
CA GLN A 138 -16.78 3.84 12.00
C GLN A 138 -15.44 3.50 12.66
N SER A 139 -15.33 3.60 13.97
CA SER A 139 -14.06 3.36 14.66
C SER A 139 -13.59 1.91 14.52
N ILE A 140 -14.53 0.96 14.62
CA ILE A 140 -14.30 -0.47 14.29
C ILE A 140 -13.85 -0.62 12.83
N GLN A 141 -14.54 0.08 11.92
CA GLN A 141 -14.23 0.04 10.50
C GLN A 141 -12.85 0.63 10.19
N CYS A 142 -12.44 1.74 10.80
CA CYS A 142 -11.10 2.32 10.65
C CYS A 142 -10.03 1.36 11.12
N TYR A 143 -10.19 0.73 12.30
CA TYR A 143 -9.23 -0.26 12.80
C TYR A 143 -8.99 -1.38 11.77
N ILE A 144 -10.08 -1.93 11.21
CA ILE A 144 -9.99 -2.99 10.19
C ILE A 144 -9.35 -2.43 8.90
N TRP A 145 -9.74 -1.23 8.48
CA TRP A 145 -9.23 -0.62 7.25
C TRP A 145 -7.75 -0.28 7.34
N ASP A 146 -7.26 0.21 8.47
CA ASP A 146 -5.85 0.53 8.72
C ASP A 146 -4.99 -0.74 8.71
N THR A 147 -5.50 -1.81 9.32
CA THR A 147 -4.90 -3.16 9.25
C THR A 147 -4.77 -3.62 7.78
N LEU A 148 -5.85 -3.56 7.02
CA LEU A 148 -5.86 -3.95 5.60
C LEU A 148 -4.98 -3.03 4.75
N LEU A 149 -4.96 -1.73 5.05
CA LEU A 149 -4.17 -0.72 4.35
C LEU A 149 -2.68 -0.94 4.56
N MET A 150 -2.25 -1.27 5.79
CA MET A 150 -0.87 -1.61 6.10
C MET A 150 -0.46 -2.87 5.36
N ARG A 151 -1.29 -3.92 5.40
CA ARG A 151 -1.04 -5.15 4.64
C ARG A 151 -0.88 -4.90 3.15
N GLN A 152 -1.79 -4.13 2.56
CA GLN A 152 -1.75 -3.82 1.13
C GLN A 152 -0.45 -3.12 0.74
N GLN A 153 0.05 -2.17 1.55
CA GLN A 153 1.33 -1.49 1.28
C GLN A 153 2.50 -2.46 1.33
N LEU A 154 2.57 -3.27 2.39
CA LEU A 154 3.68 -4.20 2.59
C LEU A 154 3.72 -5.27 1.48
N MET A 155 2.56 -5.79 1.07
CA MET A 155 2.49 -6.76 -0.01
C MET A 155 2.77 -6.14 -1.38
N SER A 156 2.14 -5.01 -1.71
CA SER A 156 2.34 -4.32 -3.00
C SER A 156 3.82 -4.03 -3.22
N THR A 157 4.51 -3.50 -2.22
CA THR A 157 5.95 -3.22 -2.31
C THR A 157 6.80 -4.47 -2.41
N HIS A 158 6.47 -5.52 -1.65
CA HIS A 158 7.17 -6.79 -1.76
C HIS A 158 7.04 -7.39 -3.17
N GLU A 159 5.87 -7.29 -3.78
CA GLU A 159 5.61 -7.73 -5.15
C GLU A 159 6.42 -6.89 -6.16
N GLN A 160 6.43 -5.56 -6.03
CA GLN A 160 7.23 -4.70 -6.93
C GLN A 160 8.75 -4.94 -6.81
N LEU A 161 9.26 -5.11 -5.58
CA LEU A 161 10.67 -5.47 -5.36
C LEU A 161 11.00 -6.80 -6.03
N SER A 162 10.07 -7.76 -5.97
CA SER A 162 10.26 -9.08 -6.57
C SER A 162 10.24 -9.04 -8.09
N VAL A 163 9.36 -8.22 -8.67
CA VAL A 163 9.35 -7.94 -10.12
C VAL A 163 10.66 -7.29 -10.54
N CYS A 164 11.13 -6.28 -9.81
CA CYS A 164 12.42 -5.64 -10.10
C CYS A 164 13.58 -6.64 -10.00
N GLY A 165 13.57 -7.53 -9.00
CA GLY A 165 14.55 -8.60 -8.86
C GLY A 165 14.61 -9.53 -10.08
N ASP A 166 13.45 -10.00 -10.57
CA ASP A 166 13.36 -10.81 -11.80
C ASP A 166 13.89 -10.03 -13.01
N VAL A 167 13.44 -8.78 -13.18
CA VAL A 167 13.86 -7.92 -14.28
C VAL A 167 15.38 -7.73 -14.31
N ARG A 168 15.99 -7.43 -13.17
CA ARG A 168 17.46 -7.24 -13.06
C ARG A 168 18.23 -8.51 -13.35
N SER A 169 17.74 -9.66 -12.86
CA SER A 169 18.33 -10.98 -13.14
C SER A 169 18.38 -11.24 -14.66
N ARG A 170 17.28 -10.94 -15.38
CA ARG A 170 17.23 -11.08 -16.84
C ARG A 170 18.09 -10.06 -17.58
N VAL A 171 18.08 -8.79 -17.16
CA VAL A 171 18.92 -7.74 -17.76
C VAL A 171 20.41 -8.10 -17.67
N ALA A 172 20.85 -8.64 -16.54
CA ALA A 172 22.23 -9.12 -16.38
C ALA A 172 22.55 -10.27 -17.35
N THR A 173 21.61 -11.21 -17.56
CA THR A 173 21.75 -12.22 -18.60
C THR A 173 21.82 -11.60 -19.98
N TRP A 174 20.95 -10.66 -20.33
CA TRP A 174 20.97 -10.00 -21.64
C TRP A 174 22.32 -9.31 -21.88
N LYS A 175 22.83 -8.53 -20.92
CA LYS A 175 24.17 -7.91 -21.01
C LYS A 175 25.25 -8.95 -21.33
N ARG A 176 25.23 -10.10 -20.64
CA ARG A 176 26.14 -11.22 -20.89
C ARG A 176 26.01 -11.78 -22.31
N LEU A 177 24.77 -12.02 -22.77
CA LEU A 177 24.50 -12.60 -24.10
C LEU A 177 24.85 -11.64 -25.24
N PHE A 178 24.62 -10.34 -25.06
CA PHE A 178 24.99 -9.31 -26.05
C PHE A 178 26.49 -8.98 -26.05
N SER A 179 27.18 -9.22 -24.93
CA SER A 179 28.64 -9.09 -24.85
C SER A 179 29.39 -10.22 -25.56
N ASP A 180 28.72 -11.34 -25.87
CA ASP A 180 29.34 -12.45 -26.59
C ASP A 180 29.56 -12.08 -28.08
N ARG A 181 30.81 -12.19 -28.54
CA ARG A 181 31.32 -11.64 -29.81
C ARG A 181 30.53 -12.05 -31.05
N LYS A 182 29.80 -13.18 -31.00
CA LYS A 182 29.01 -13.70 -32.13
C LYS A 182 27.83 -12.79 -32.53
N LEU A 183 27.24 -12.04 -31.60
CA LEU A 183 26.16 -11.08 -31.91
C LEU A 183 26.72 -9.75 -32.43
N GLN A 184 27.91 -9.33 -31.98
CA GLN A 184 28.58 -8.14 -32.50
C GLN A 184 29.06 -8.32 -33.95
N ASP A 185 29.58 -9.51 -34.32
CA ASP A 185 30.06 -9.78 -35.67
C ASP A 185 28.93 -9.78 -36.73
N SER A 186 27.70 -10.17 -36.37
CA SER A 186 26.54 -10.07 -37.26
C SER A 186 26.05 -8.63 -37.48
N SER A 187 26.30 -7.73 -36.52
CA SER A 187 25.85 -6.33 -36.61
C SER A 187 26.84 -5.41 -37.34
N CYS A 188 28.06 -5.88 -37.64
CA CYS A 188 29.13 -5.01 -38.14
C CYS A 188 29.16 -4.80 -39.67
N LYS A 189 28.11 -5.15 -40.43
CA LYS A 189 28.11 -4.98 -41.91
C LYS A 189 26.80 -4.54 -42.57
N LYS A 190 25.91 -3.82 -41.88
CA LYS A 190 24.91 -2.99 -42.57
C LYS A 190 24.89 -1.59 -41.96
N ASP A 191 25.09 -0.60 -42.83
CA ASP A 191 24.96 0.82 -42.53
C ASP A 191 23.58 1.11 -41.88
N LEU A 192 23.54 1.10 -40.55
CA LEU A 192 22.48 1.70 -39.74
C LEU A 192 22.98 3.08 -39.28
N LYS A 193 23.36 3.91 -40.24
CA LYS A 193 23.43 5.36 -40.04
C LYS A 193 22.05 5.90 -40.40
N ASP A 194 21.47 6.65 -39.47
CA ASP A 194 20.35 7.59 -39.69
C ASP A 194 18.89 7.12 -39.66
N ASP A 195 18.55 5.99 -39.03
CA ASP A 195 17.19 5.83 -38.50
C ASP A 195 17.22 6.02 -36.98
N CYS A 196 16.97 7.26 -36.56
CA CYS A 196 16.41 7.53 -35.23
C CYS A 196 15.30 6.49 -35.02
N VAL A 197 15.31 5.77 -33.90
CA VAL A 197 14.27 4.80 -33.58
C VAL A 197 12.97 5.59 -33.32
N SER A 198 12.32 6.05 -34.38
CA SER A 198 10.89 6.30 -34.42
C SER A 198 10.26 4.91 -34.47
N VAL A 199 10.22 4.22 -33.33
CA VAL A 199 9.14 3.27 -33.13
C VAL A 199 7.88 4.11 -33.37
N HIS A 200 7.18 3.87 -34.48
CA HIS A 200 5.80 4.28 -34.63
C HIS A 200 5.04 3.56 -33.50
N PHE A 201 4.97 4.22 -32.35
CA PHE A 201 4.10 3.85 -31.23
C PHE A 201 2.61 3.91 -31.65
N GLU A 202 2.32 4.44 -32.84
CA GLU A 202 0.99 4.54 -33.44
C GLU A 202 0.28 3.18 -33.65
N ASP A 203 1.00 2.06 -33.73
CA ASP A 203 0.39 0.75 -33.96
C ASP A 203 0.01 0.00 -32.64
N MET A 204 0.31 0.60 -31.47
CA MET A 204 0.02 0.00 -30.16
C MET A 204 -1.12 0.73 -29.45
N GLY A 205 -2.34 0.64 -30.00
CA GLY A 205 -3.60 0.80 -29.26
C GLY A 205 -3.96 2.22 -28.79
N ASP A 206 -4.95 2.82 -29.47
CA ASP A 206 -5.73 4.02 -29.10
C ASP A 206 -4.92 5.21 -28.54
N SER A 207 -4.84 6.31 -29.29
CA SER A 207 -4.12 7.55 -28.94
C SER A 207 -4.40 8.12 -27.53
N LEU A 208 -5.52 7.76 -26.92
CA LEU A 208 -5.89 8.09 -25.53
C LEU A 208 -5.04 7.32 -24.50
N THR A 209 -4.65 6.09 -24.78
CA THR A 209 -3.86 5.23 -23.89
C THR A 209 -2.42 5.72 -23.82
N GLU A 210 -1.82 6.07 -24.96
CA GLU A 210 -0.44 6.59 -25.03
C GLU A 210 -0.32 7.94 -24.28
N LYS A 211 -1.26 8.86 -24.50
CA LYS A 211 -1.28 10.14 -23.77
C LYS A 211 -1.53 9.96 -22.27
N SER A 212 -2.40 9.02 -21.88
CA SER A 212 -2.66 8.71 -20.47
C SER A 212 -1.45 8.05 -19.78
N MET A 213 -0.68 7.22 -20.51
CA MET A 213 0.54 6.58 -20.02
C MET A 213 1.68 7.58 -19.81
N VAL A 214 1.83 8.56 -20.71
CA VAL A 214 2.83 9.64 -20.60
C VAL A 214 2.49 10.60 -19.46
N ASP A 215 1.20 10.92 -19.26
CA ASP A 215 0.76 11.78 -18.16
C ASP A 215 0.67 11.05 -16.79
N GLY A 216 0.85 9.73 -16.77
CA GLY A 216 0.66 8.90 -15.57
C GLY A 216 -0.79 8.94 -15.04
N LYS A 217 -1.78 9.10 -15.91
CA LYS A 217 -3.21 9.14 -15.53
C LYS A 217 -3.83 7.75 -15.59
N LEU A 218 -4.74 7.46 -14.65
CA LEU A 218 -5.56 6.26 -14.68
C LEU A 218 -6.56 6.35 -15.84
N PRO A 219 -6.65 5.35 -16.74
CA PRO A 219 -7.68 5.36 -17.77
C PRO A 219 -9.06 5.26 -17.10
N SER A 220 -9.98 6.14 -17.49
CA SER A 220 -11.36 6.12 -16.99
C SER A 220 -12.23 5.25 -17.90
N GLU A 221 -12.29 3.95 -17.60
CA GLU A 221 -13.07 2.98 -18.39
C GLU A 221 -14.58 3.11 -18.11
N THR A 222 -14.97 3.45 -16.87
CA THR A 222 -16.38 3.48 -16.41
C THR A 222 -16.80 4.86 -15.84
N TRP A 223 -18.10 5.15 -15.76
CA TRP A 223 -18.61 6.33 -15.03
C TRP A 223 -18.17 6.32 -13.55
N TYR A 224 -18.18 5.13 -12.95
CA TYR A 224 -17.69 4.86 -11.60
C TYR A 224 -16.24 5.31 -11.44
N ASP A 225 -15.40 4.95 -12.41
CA ASP A 225 -13.99 5.30 -12.44
C ASP A 225 -13.76 6.81 -12.50
N LYS A 226 -14.62 7.53 -13.24
CA LYS A 226 -14.59 8.99 -13.30
C LYS A 226 -14.94 9.62 -11.95
N VAL A 227 -15.98 9.09 -11.28
CA VAL A 227 -16.37 9.56 -9.94
C VAL A 227 -15.25 9.34 -8.94
N CYS A 228 -14.67 8.13 -8.87
CA CYS A 228 -13.57 7.86 -7.95
C CYS A 228 -12.32 8.70 -8.23
N SER A 229 -11.95 8.91 -9.51
CA SER A 229 -10.82 9.77 -9.87
C SER A 229 -11.09 11.24 -9.51
N PHE A 230 -12.32 11.72 -9.70
CA PHE A 230 -12.73 13.07 -9.30
C PHE A 230 -12.71 13.25 -7.78
N SER A 231 -13.32 12.31 -7.04
CA SER A 231 -13.30 12.30 -5.58
C SER A 231 -11.89 12.22 -5.02
N SER A 232 -11.01 11.42 -5.63
CA SER A 232 -9.59 11.35 -5.24
C SER A 232 -8.88 12.70 -5.42
N THR A 233 -9.16 13.39 -6.52
CA THR A 233 -8.59 14.72 -6.79
C THR A 233 -9.08 15.76 -5.80
N ILE A 234 -10.36 15.72 -5.42
CA ILE A 234 -10.93 16.62 -4.41
C ILE A 234 -10.37 16.31 -3.04
N LEU A 235 -10.50 15.07 -2.57
CA LEU A 235 -10.10 14.66 -1.22
C LEU A 235 -8.60 14.85 -1.02
N GLY A 236 -7.78 14.53 -2.02
CA GLY A 236 -6.33 14.72 -2.00
C GLY A 236 -5.84 16.13 -2.34
N SER A 237 -6.67 17.17 -2.22
CA SER A 237 -6.28 18.56 -2.50
C SER A 237 -6.00 19.37 -1.24
N LEU A 238 -5.07 20.33 -1.31
CA LEU A 238 -4.83 21.29 -0.23
C LEU A 238 -6.08 22.08 0.18
N TYR A 239 -7.01 22.33 -0.74
CA TYR A 239 -8.27 23.01 -0.43
C TYR A 239 -9.10 22.21 0.58
N THR A 240 -9.17 20.88 0.45
CA THR A 240 -9.87 20.01 1.40
C THR A 240 -9.22 20.09 2.78
N ILE A 241 -7.89 20.11 2.85
CA ILE A 241 -7.16 20.28 4.11
C ILE A 241 -7.49 21.63 4.77
N ILE A 242 -7.52 22.72 4.00
CA ILE A 242 -7.86 24.05 4.50
C ILE A 242 -9.31 24.09 5.01
N ILE A 243 -10.26 23.55 4.25
CA ILE A 243 -11.67 23.49 4.62
C ILE A 243 -11.85 22.66 5.91
N PHE A 244 -11.17 21.52 6.01
CA PHE A 244 -11.17 20.67 7.20
C PHE A 244 -10.74 21.47 8.45
N TRP A 245 -9.57 22.13 8.40
CA TRP A 245 -9.08 22.91 9.55
C TRP A 245 -9.92 24.14 9.85
N ILE A 246 -10.47 24.83 8.85
CA ILE A 246 -11.45 25.90 9.07
C ILE A 246 -12.66 25.34 9.84
N GLY A 247 -13.17 24.18 9.44
CA GLY A 247 -14.25 23.50 10.16
C GLY A 247 -13.90 23.20 11.62
N ILE A 248 -12.70 22.66 11.87
CA ILE A 248 -12.22 22.40 13.24
C ILE A 248 -12.11 23.69 14.05
N PHE A 249 -11.55 24.78 13.50
CA PHE A 249 -11.43 26.05 14.21
C PHE A 249 -12.79 26.70 14.49
N VAL A 250 -13.73 26.63 13.56
CA VAL A 250 -15.11 27.09 13.76
C VAL A 250 -15.78 26.28 14.88
N TRP A 251 -15.58 24.96 14.91
CA TRP A 251 -16.09 24.10 15.98
C TRP A 251 -15.46 24.41 17.34
N ILE A 252 -14.14 24.65 17.41
CA ILE A 252 -13.48 25.10 18.65
C ILE A 252 -14.11 26.41 19.14
N GLY A 253 -14.33 27.37 18.23
CA GLY A 253 -14.97 28.64 18.54
C GLY A 253 -16.42 28.48 19.01
N SER A 254 -17.18 27.54 18.44
CA SER A 254 -18.56 27.28 18.85
C SER A 254 -18.67 26.65 20.24
N GLY A 255 -17.60 26.01 20.75
CA GLY A 255 -17.54 25.48 22.12
C GLY A 255 -17.65 26.55 23.21
N ALA A 256 -17.30 27.80 22.90
CA ALA A 256 -17.45 28.93 23.82
C ALA A 256 -18.90 29.42 23.94
N LEU A 257 -19.78 29.01 23.04
CA LEU A 257 -21.20 29.33 23.08
C LEU A 257 -21.90 28.49 24.16
N TRP A 258 -23.00 29.02 24.70
CA TRP A 258 -23.84 28.30 25.65
C TRP A 258 -24.76 27.37 24.86
N ILE A 259 -24.39 26.09 24.77
CA ILE A 259 -25.12 25.05 24.02
C ILE A 259 -25.79 24.11 25.03
N ASP A 260 -26.88 23.46 24.61
CA ASP A 260 -27.57 22.45 25.42
C ASP A 260 -26.59 21.38 25.93
N ALA A 261 -26.54 21.23 27.25
CA ALA A 261 -25.66 20.29 27.92
C ALA A 261 -26.09 18.83 27.73
N GLY A 262 -27.32 18.57 27.25
CA GLY A 262 -27.85 17.21 27.07
C GLY A 262 -28.28 16.54 28.37
N ASN A 263 -28.33 17.31 29.44
CA ASN A 263 -28.70 16.86 30.76
C ASN A 263 -30.21 16.59 30.85
N SER A 264 -30.61 15.63 31.68
CA SER A 264 -32.02 15.38 31.96
C SER A 264 -32.52 16.25 33.14
N PRO A 265 -33.77 16.74 33.13
CA PRO A 265 -34.34 17.47 34.25
C PRO A 265 -34.47 16.58 35.51
N PRO A 266 -34.45 17.15 36.73
CA PRO A 266 -34.51 18.58 37.06
C PRO A 266 -33.14 19.28 36.93
N TYR A 267 -33.15 20.46 36.30
CA TYR A 267 -31.95 21.28 36.12
C TYR A 267 -31.68 22.10 37.38
N THR A 268 -30.41 22.19 37.80
CA THR A 268 -29.99 23.02 38.94
C THR A 268 -29.87 24.50 38.59
N GLY A 269 -29.88 24.84 37.31
CA GLY A 269 -29.78 26.21 36.80
C GLY A 269 -29.69 26.26 35.28
N GLU A 270 -29.81 27.45 34.71
CA GLU A 270 -29.72 27.63 33.25
C GLU A 270 -28.27 27.52 32.75
N LYS A 271 -27.30 28.03 33.53
CA LYS A 271 -25.87 28.09 33.16
C LYS A 271 -24.90 27.65 34.27
N THR A 272 -25.38 27.47 35.50
CA THR A 272 -24.58 27.18 36.69
C THR A 272 -25.23 26.08 37.53
N GLY A 273 -24.42 25.42 38.38
CA GLY A 273 -24.84 24.30 39.23
C GLY A 273 -24.30 22.95 38.74
N ASN A 274 -24.65 21.88 39.46
CA ASN A 274 -24.14 20.53 39.18
C ASN A 274 -24.84 19.84 37.99
N ASN A 275 -26.02 20.33 37.58
CA ASN A 275 -26.80 19.84 36.44
C ASN A 275 -27.39 21.02 35.63
N PRO A 276 -26.55 21.85 34.97
CA PRO A 276 -27.03 23.01 34.23
C PRO A 276 -27.69 22.59 32.91
N ARG A 277 -28.65 23.38 32.44
CA ARG A 277 -29.29 23.17 31.13
C ARG A 277 -28.34 23.50 29.97
N LEU A 278 -27.51 24.53 30.11
CA LEU A 278 -26.55 24.96 29.10
C LEU A 278 -25.12 24.82 29.64
N ALA A 279 -24.21 24.34 28.81
CA ALA A 279 -22.79 24.20 29.13
C ALA A 279 -21.91 24.77 28.01
N ARG A 280 -20.74 25.27 28.40
CA ARG A 280 -19.63 25.57 27.48
C ARG A 280 -18.71 24.37 27.44
N PHE A 281 -18.20 24.03 26.25
CA PHE A 281 -17.34 22.87 26.04
C PHE A 281 -17.93 21.57 26.63
N GLY A 282 -19.25 21.37 26.50
CA GLY A 282 -19.97 20.22 27.06
C GLY A 282 -19.84 18.94 26.22
N ASN A 283 -20.37 17.83 26.75
CA ASN A 283 -20.30 16.50 26.12
C ASN A 283 -20.95 16.49 24.73
N ASN A 284 -22.13 17.11 24.56
CA ASN A 284 -22.80 17.21 23.26
C ASN A 284 -21.95 17.93 22.20
N TRP A 285 -21.25 18.99 22.59
CA TRP A 285 -20.37 19.73 21.68
C TRP A 285 -19.22 18.84 21.18
N GLN A 286 -18.67 17.97 22.03
CA GLN A 286 -17.67 16.99 21.63
C GLN A 286 -18.27 15.86 20.78
N LEU A 287 -19.47 15.37 21.14
CA LEU A 287 -20.14 14.31 20.41
C LEU A 287 -20.46 14.71 18.95
N TYR A 288 -20.87 15.97 18.72
CA TYR A 288 -21.14 16.47 17.37
C TYR A 288 -19.91 16.42 16.46
N ILE A 289 -18.75 16.87 16.94
CA ILE A 289 -17.52 16.80 16.13
C ILE A 289 -17.05 15.37 15.98
N ASN A 290 -17.26 14.53 16.99
CA ASN A 290 -16.85 13.15 16.96
C ASN A 290 -17.61 12.41 15.85
N SER A 291 -18.95 12.52 15.82
CA SER A 291 -19.76 11.96 14.73
C SER A 291 -19.44 12.57 13.36
N ALA A 292 -19.19 13.88 13.28
CA ALA A 292 -18.82 14.52 12.01
C ALA A 292 -17.46 14.01 11.48
N THR A 293 -16.48 13.85 12.38
CA THR A 293 -15.14 13.33 12.06
C THR A 293 -15.22 11.85 11.70
N ALA A 294 -16.09 11.08 12.37
CA ALA A 294 -16.37 9.71 12.01
C ALA A 294 -16.89 9.59 10.56
N VAL A 295 -17.84 10.43 10.15
CA VAL A 295 -18.29 10.46 8.74
C VAL A 295 -17.11 10.72 7.78
N VAL A 296 -16.23 11.67 8.10
CA VAL A 296 -15.05 11.97 7.28
C VAL A 296 -14.12 10.75 7.19
N LEU A 297 -13.84 10.08 8.31
CA LEU A 297 -13.00 8.89 8.37
C LEU A 297 -13.59 7.73 7.57
N LEU A 298 -14.88 7.43 7.73
CA LEU A 298 -15.60 6.41 6.96
C LEU A 298 -15.47 6.65 5.46
N VAL A 299 -15.76 7.87 5.01
CA VAL A 299 -15.72 8.22 3.59
C VAL A 299 -14.28 8.14 3.08
N CYS A 300 -13.32 8.78 3.74
CA CYS A 300 -11.93 8.83 3.29
C CYS A 300 -11.27 7.45 3.25
N SER A 301 -11.53 6.58 4.24
CA SER A 301 -10.93 5.25 4.33
C SER A 301 -11.44 4.33 3.22
N VAL A 302 -12.75 4.35 2.94
CA VAL A 302 -13.34 3.58 1.84
C VAL A 302 -12.86 4.09 0.48
N PHE A 303 -12.78 5.41 0.29
CA PHE A 303 -12.20 5.98 -0.94
C PHE A 303 -10.74 5.56 -1.12
N LEU A 304 -9.91 5.65 -0.07
CA LEU A 304 -8.50 5.29 -0.13
C LEU A 304 -8.30 3.82 -0.55
N GLN A 305 -8.99 2.88 0.10
CA GLN A 305 -8.93 1.46 -0.25
C GLN A 305 -9.38 1.21 -1.69
N ASN A 306 -10.44 1.87 -2.12
CA ASN A 306 -10.97 1.72 -3.45
C ASN A 306 -10.01 2.22 -4.54
N ILE A 307 -9.44 3.42 -4.36
CA ILE A 307 -8.48 4.02 -5.28
C ILE A 307 -7.27 3.10 -5.42
N ARG A 308 -6.75 2.59 -4.30
CA ARG A 308 -5.61 1.68 -4.32
C ARG A 308 -5.90 0.36 -5.01
N ALA A 309 -7.02 -0.30 -4.69
CA ALA A 309 -7.36 -1.56 -5.34
C ALA A 309 -7.48 -1.41 -6.86
N ARG A 310 -8.00 -0.26 -7.34
CA ARG A 310 -8.02 0.06 -8.76
C ARG A 310 -6.62 0.29 -9.32
N HIS A 311 -5.76 1.00 -8.59
CA HIS A 311 -4.39 1.25 -9.00
C HIS A 311 -3.57 -0.04 -9.09
N ASP A 312 -3.64 -0.92 -8.08
CA ASP A 312 -2.96 -2.22 -8.05
C ASP A 312 -3.41 -3.09 -9.24
N LYS A 313 -4.73 -3.13 -9.52
CA LYS A 313 -5.26 -3.86 -10.69
C LYS A 313 -4.72 -3.32 -12.02
N TYR A 314 -4.59 -2.00 -12.14
CA TYR A 314 -4.04 -1.36 -13.33
C TYR A 314 -2.56 -1.71 -13.50
N ILE A 315 -1.76 -1.54 -12.44
CA ILE A 315 -0.32 -1.85 -12.45
C ILE A 315 -0.05 -3.34 -12.72
N GLY A 316 -0.83 -4.24 -12.12
CA GLY A 316 -0.66 -5.68 -12.32
C GLY A 316 -0.77 -6.12 -13.78
N ARG A 317 -1.59 -5.43 -14.60
CA ARG A 317 -1.65 -5.68 -16.05
C ARG A 317 -0.31 -5.35 -16.74
N PHE A 318 0.23 -4.16 -16.49
CA PHE A 318 1.53 -3.75 -17.08
C PHE A 318 2.68 -4.63 -16.63
N VAL A 319 2.71 -4.98 -15.34
CA VAL A 319 3.75 -5.86 -14.81
C VAL A 319 3.72 -7.22 -15.51
N ARG A 320 2.53 -7.78 -15.76
CA ARG A 320 2.40 -9.00 -16.55
C ARG A 320 2.98 -8.83 -17.95
N ASP A 321 2.58 -7.79 -18.68
CA ASP A 321 3.02 -7.56 -20.06
C ASP A 321 4.54 -7.35 -20.13
N ILE A 322 5.13 -6.68 -19.13
CA ILE A 322 6.59 -6.53 -19.00
C ILE A 322 7.27 -7.89 -18.80
N LEU A 323 6.76 -8.73 -17.91
CA LEU A 323 7.36 -10.03 -17.62
C LEU A 323 7.24 -10.99 -18.82
N ASP A 324 6.09 -10.99 -19.51
CA ASP A 324 5.91 -11.77 -20.74
C ASP A 324 6.88 -11.30 -21.83
N MET A 325 7.05 -9.99 -21.98
CA MET A 325 8.02 -9.43 -22.92
C MET A 325 9.47 -9.74 -22.53
N ASN A 326 9.80 -9.78 -21.23
CA ASN A 326 11.13 -10.20 -20.78
C ASN A 326 11.43 -11.66 -21.18
N ILE A 327 10.45 -12.57 -21.05
CA ILE A 327 10.58 -13.97 -21.46
C ILE A 327 10.84 -14.04 -22.97
N GLN A 328 10.11 -13.26 -23.78
CA GLN A 328 10.31 -13.21 -25.23
C GLN A 328 11.70 -12.68 -25.61
N ILE A 329 12.13 -11.57 -25.01
CA ILE A 329 13.45 -10.98 -25.21
C ILE A 329 14.55 -11.99 -24.87
N GLU A 330 14.44 -12.66 -23.72
CA GLU A 330 15.42 -13.67 -23.31
C GLU A 330 15.45 -14.87 -24.26
N THR A 331 14.28 -15.36 -24.67
CA THR A 331 14.18 -16.49 -25.61
C THR A 331 14.88 -16.17 -26.92
N GLU A 332 14.64 -14.97 -27.46
CA GLU A 332 15.28 -14.52 -28.69
C GLU A 332 16.78 -14.28 -28.54
N ALA A 333 17.22 -13.66 -27.44
CA ALA A 333 18.63 -13.44 -27.15
C ALA A 333 19.39 -14.78 -27.00
N ARG A 334 18.81 -15.75 -26.28
CA ARG A 334 19.37 -17.11 -26.10
C ARG A 334 19.40 -17.89 -27.41
N ARG A 335 18.36 -17.78 -28.24
CA ARG A 335 18.31 -18.41 -29.57
C ARG A 335 19.46 -17.93 -30.47
N LYS A 336 19.76 -16.63 -30.45
CA LYS A 336 20.82 -16.02 -31.27
C LYS A 336 22.23 -16.31 -30.76
N SER A 337 22.42 -16.23 -29.44
CA SER A 337 23.70 -16.57 -28.80
C SER A 337 23.98 -18.07 -28.74
N ARG A 338 22.94 -18.91 -28.91
CA ARG A 338 22.95 -20.37 -28.71
C ARG A 338 23.30 -20.77 -27.27
N ASP A 339 22.94 -19.94 -26.28
CA ASP A 339 23.11 -20.22 -24.86
C ASP A 339 21.77 -20.57 -24.19
N PHE A 340 21.44 -21.88 -24.18
CA PHE A 340 20.19 -22.39 -23.61
C PHE A 340 20.36 -22.96 -22.19
N ASP A 341 21.57 -23.33 -21.79
CA ASP A 341 21.82 -24.07 -20.56
C ASP A 341 22.35 -23.18 -19.43
N THR A 342 22.88 -21.98 -19.72
CA THR A 342 23.41 -21.13 -18.65
C THR A 342 22.27 -20.44 -17.90
N PRO A 343 22.14 -20.67 -16.58
CA PRO A 343 21.05 -20.10 -15.81
C PRO A 343 21.24 -18.60 -15.56
N ASN A 344 20.15 -17.90 -15.27
CA ASN A 344 20.20 -16.48 -14.96
C ASN A 344 20.95 -16.22 -13.62
N PRO A 345 21.68 -15.10 -13.48
CA PRO A 345 22.39 -14.78 -12.26
C PRO A 345 21.42 -14.45 -11.11
N ALA A 346 21.78 -14.85 -9.91
CA ALA A 346 21.04 -14.47 -8.71
C ALA A 346 21.35 -13.01 -8.35
N ILE A 347 20.31 -12.20 -8.18
CA ILE A 347 20.40 -10.82 -7.72
C ILE A 347 20.03 -10.78 -6.24
N VAL A 348 20.85 -10.08 -5.46
CA VAL A 348 20.61 -9.84 -4.03
C VAL A 348 19.93 -8.48 -3.89
N ALA A 349 18.73 -8.48 -3.31
CA ALA A 349 18.12 -7.27 -2.80
C ALA A 349 18.45 -7.15 -1.32
N GLU A 350 19.48 -6.35 -1.01
CA GLU A 350 19.93 -6.13 0.36
C GLU A 350 18.85 -5.41 1.18
N ALA A 351 18.59 -5.93 2.38
CA ALA A 351 17.73 -5.23 3.32
C ALA A 351 18.44 -3.96 3.81
N PRO A 352 17.79 -2.78 3.75
CA PRO A 352 18.41 -1.55 4.23
C PRO A 352 18.68 -1.64 5.74
N GLU A 353 19.81 -1.11 6.19
CA GLU A 353 20.13 -1.03 7.61
C GLU A 353 19.13 -0.13 8.35
N ARG A 354 18.64 -0.60 9.51
CA ARG A 354 17.61 0.09 10.28
C ARG A 354 18.06 0.34 11.71
N GLY A 355 17.81 1.57 12.19
CA GLY A 355 17.99 1.92 13.59
C GLY A 355 16.99 1.18 14.49
N TRP A 356 17.29 1.10 15.80
CA TRP A 356 16.44 0.38 16.75
C TRP A 356 14.99 0.87 16.79
N GLY A 357 14.77 2.19 16.85
CA GLY A 357 13.41 2.74 16.85
C GLY A 357 12.62 2.41 15.58
N GLN A 358 13.30 2.31 14.44
CA GLN A 358 12.67 1.91 13.18
C GLN A 358 12.26 0.45 13.20
N LYS A 359 13.10 -0.45 13.75
CA LYS A 359 12.77 -1.87 13.93
C LYS A 359 11.54 -2.07 14.80
N VAL A 360 11.37 -1.27 15.85
CA VAL A 360 10.15 -1.33 16.70
C VAL A 360 8.91 -0.90 15.91
N ILE A 361 9.01 0.17 15.12
CA ILE A 361 7.91 0.63 14.26
C ILE A 361 7.57 -0.43 13.21
N ASP A 362 8.57 -1.04 12.57
CA ASP A 362 8.38 -2.13 11.61
C ASP A 362 7.74 -3.36 12.24
N PHE A 363 8.14 -3.71 13.46
CA PHE A 363 7.53 -4.83 14.18
C PHE A 363 6.04 -4.56 14.45
N TYR A 364 5.69 -3.35 14.88
CA TYR A 364 4.29 -2.97 15.03
C TYR A 364 3.55 -3.00 13.69
N ALA A 365 4.14 -2.44 12.63
CA ALA A 365 3.58 -2.47 11.29
C ALA A 365 3.38 -3.90 10.76
N ASP A 366 4.27 -4.82 11.13
CA ASP A 366 4.15 -6.23 10.79
C ASP A 366 3.04 -6.91 11.60
N ILE A 367 2.87 -6.60 12.89
CA ILE A 367 1.74 -7.12 13.68
C ILE A 367 0.40 -6.64 13.09
N VAL A 368 0.31 -5.37 12.74
CA VAL A 368 -0.90 -4.77 12.16
C VAL A 368 -1.12 -5.28 10.73
N GLY A 369 -0.08 -5.38 9.91
CA GLY A 369 -0.16 -5.88 8.54
C GLY A 369 -0.33 -7.41 8.43
N THR A 370 0.00 -8.15 9.48
CA THR A 370 -0.32 -9.58 9.61
C THR A 370 -1.71 -9.77 10.18
N GLY A 371 -2.27 -10.98 10.06
CA GLY A 371 -3.61 -11.29 10.57
C GLY A 371 -3.74 -11.25 12.09
N ILE A 372 -2.65 -10.97 12.79
CA ILE A 372 -2.59 -10.86 14.24
C ILE A 372 -3.42 -9.66 14.70
N GLY A 373 -3.33 -8.51 14.03
CA GLY A 373 -4.17 -7.33 14.35
C GLY A 373 -5.66 -7.64 14.30
N ILE A 374 -6.12 -8.29 13.22
CA ILE A 374 -7.53 -8.72 13.08
C ILE A 374 -7.93 -9.71 14.18
N PHE A 375 -7.05 -10.67 14.51
CA PHE A 375 -7.32 -11.62 15.59
C PHE A 375 -7.47 -10.92 16.95
N ILE A 376 -6.60 -9.96 17.26
CA ILE A 376 -6.70 -9.13 18.46
C ILE A 376 -8.02 -8.36 18.45
N ALA A 377 -8.41 -7.77 17.33
CA ALA A 377 -9.68 -7.06 17.18
C ALA A 377 -10.88 -7.96 17.49
N ILE A 378 -10.90 -9.17 16.92
CA ILE A 378 -11.98 -10.14 17.16
C ILE A 378 -12.09 -10.46 18.65
N VAL A 379 -10.96 -10.68 19.33
CA VAL A 379 -10.95 -10.96 20.78
C VAL A 379 -11.47 -9.76 21.57
N VAL A 380 -10.95 -8.56 21.29
CA VAL A 380 -11.36 -7.32 21.99
C VAL A 380 -12.85 -7.05 21.79
N PHE A 381 -13.36 -7.14 20.56
CA PHE A 381 -14.79 -6.94 20.27
C PHE A 381 -15.67 -8.02 20.88
N SER A 382 -15.22 -9.28 20.91
CA SER A 382 -15.95 -10.37 21.55
C SER A 382 -16.06 -10.14 23.06
N VAL A 383 -14.98 -9.70 23.71
CA VAL A 383 -14.97 -9.35 25.14
C VAL A 383 -15.86 -8.13 25.39
N TRP A 384 -15.77 -7.10 24.56
CA TRP A 384 -16.60 -5.90 24.68
C TRP A 384 -18.11 -6.21 24.53
N ILE A 385 -18.48 -7.08 23.60
CA ILE A 385 -19.88 -7.52 23.48
C ILE A 385 -20.29 -8.35 24.70
N GLY A 386 -19.44 -9.27 25.15
CA GLY A 386 -19.74 -10.18 26.25
C GLY A 386 -19.87 -9.49 27.61
N VAL A 387 -19.03 -8.50 27.89
CA VAL A 387 -19.04 -7.75 29.16
C VAL A 387 -20.12 -6.67 29.18
N GLY A 388 -20.63 -6.23 28.02
CA GLY A 388 -21.67 -5.19 27.96
C GLY A 388 -22.93 -5.52 28.73
N HIS A 389 -23.34 -6.79 28.77
CA HIS A 389 -24.47 -7.24 29.58
C HIS A 389 -24.24 -7.04 31.09
N LEU A 390 -22.99 -7.11 31.58
CA LEU A 390 -22.68 -6.93 33.00
C LEU A 390 -22.67 -5.46 33.42
N LEU A 391 -22.56 -4.54 32.45
CA LEU A 391 -22.46 -3.09 32.65
C LEU A 391 -23.71 -2.35 32.14
N ASP A 392 -24.81 -3.08 31.95
CA ASP A 392 -26.12 -2.59 31.50
C ASP A 392 -26.09 -1.78 30.20
N TRP A 393 -25.07 -1.95 29.36
CA TRP A 393 -24.90 -1.21 28.11
C TRP A 393 -25.02 0.31 28.28
N ASN A 394 -24.46 0.86 29.36
CA ASN A 394 -24.48 2.30 29.61
C ASN A 394 -23.64 3.08 28.58
N ASP A 395 -23.85 4.40 28.51
CA ASP A 395 -23.18 5.27 27.54
C ASP A 395 -21.65 5.22 27.66
N ASP A 396 -21.12 5.10 28.89
CA ASP A 396 -19.68 4.98 29.15
C ASP A 396 -19.09 3.67 28.62
N TRP A 397 -19.86 2.57 28.59
CA TRP A 397 -19.46 1.28 28.03
C TRP A 397 -19.50 1.27 26.50
N TRP A 398 -20.49 1.93 25.89
CA TRP A 398 -20.47 2.12 24.44
C TRP A 398 -19.26 2.95 24.03
N LEU A 399 -19.02 4.07 24.73
CA LEU A 399 -17.96 5.01 24.35
C LEU A 399 -16.53 4.47 24.57
N ILE A 400 -16.36 3.42 25.39
CA ILE A 400 -15.03 2.86 25.67
C ILE A 400 -14.41 2.22 24.42
N ILE A 401 -15.24 1.62 23.56
CA ILE A 401 -14.70 0.97 22.36
C ILE A 401 -14.19 2.02 21.39
N GLY A 402 -14.98 3.07 21.15
CA GLY A 402 -14.59 4.22 20.35
C GLY A 402 -13.30 4.86 20.86
N THR A 403 -13.16 5.00 22.18
CA THR A 403 -11.94 5.57 22.80
C THR A 403 -10.71 4.68 22.58
N TYR A 404 -10.83 3.37 22.79
CA TYR A 404 -9.74 2.42 22.52
C TYR A 404 -9.32 2.47 21.04
N THR A 405 -10.28 2.34 20.13
CA THR A 405 -10.02 2.35 18.69
C THR A 405 -9.49 3.69 18.21
N GLY A 406 -9.94 4.82 18.77
CA GLY A 406 -9.44 6.15 18.43
C GLY A 406 -7.98 6.37 18.87
N LEU A 407 -7.59 5.84 20.04
CA LEU A 407 -6.19 5.88 20.48
C LEU A 407 -5.29 5.01 19.59
N VAL A 408 -5.77 3.82 19.20
CA VAL A 408 -5.02 2.93 18.30
C VAL A 408 -4.94 3.51 16.89
N GLY A 409 -6.05 3.98 16.32
CA GLY A 409 -6.11 4.61 14.99
C GLY A 409 -5.23 5.86 14.89
N TYR A 410 -5.13 6.63 15.98
CA TYR A 410 -4.18 7.72 16.07
C TYR A 410 -2.72 7.25 16.00
N LEU A 411 -2.34 6.20 16.73
CA LEU A 411 -0.99 5.62 16.60
C LEU A 411 -0.74 5.07 15.19
N ASP A 412 -1.70 4.30 14.67
CA ASP A 412 -1.65 3.67 13.35
C ASP A 412 -1.44 4.72 12.26
N SER A 413 -2.10 5.87 12.37
CA SER A 413 -1.93 6.97 11.42
C SER A 413 -0.48 7.45 11.32
N PHE A 414 0.28 7.52 12.42
CA PHE A 414 1.71 7.85 12.38
C PHE A 414 2.54 6.68 11.84
N VAL A 415 2.28 5.46 12.31
CA VAL A 415 3.06 4.27 11.91
C VAL A 415 2.90 3.98 10.43
N ILE A 416 1.67 3.98 9.91
CA ILE A 416 1.35 3.79 8.49
C ILE A 416 2.10 4.80 7.64
N ARG A 417 2.13 6.08 8.03
CA ARG A 417 2.82 7.13 7.27
C ARG A 417 4.32 6.97 7.26
N GLU A 418 4.89 6.67 8.40
CA GLU A 418 6.33 6.46 8.55
C GLU A 418 6.78 5.25 7.73
N ALA A 419 6.06 4.13 7.83
CA ALA A 419 6.28 2.93 7.03
C ALA A 419 6.13 3.24 5.53
N TYR A 420 5.04 3.91 5.15
CA TYR A 420 4.75 4.27 3.76
C TYR A 420 5.87 5.09 3.12
N ARG A 421 6.36 6.15 3.80
CA ARG A 421 7.45 6.97 3.27
C ARG A 421 8.71 6.14 2.99
N ARG A 422 9.07 5.23 3.90
CA ARG A 422 10.26 4.38 3.73
C ARG A 422 10.07 3.40 2.58
N ILE A 423 8.89 2.79 2.52
CA ILE A 423 8.49 1.86 1.48
C ILE A 423 8.59 2.51 0.09
N THR A 424 7.94 3.65 -0.11
CA THR A 424 7.95 4.36 -1.39
C THR A 424 9.37 4.76 -1.79
N LYS A 425 10.18 5.26 -0.84
CA LYS A 425 11.57 5.59 -1.14
C LYS A 425 12.37 4.38 -1.63
N HIS A 426 12.22 3.24 -0.96
CA HIS A 426 12.95 2.03 -1.33
C HIS A 426 12.53 1.49 -2.70
N GLU A 427 11.24 1.59 -3.01
CA GLU A 427 10.69 1.23 -4.32
C GLU A 427 11.24 2.15 -5.44
N GLU A 428 11.22 3.47 -5.22
CA GLU A 428 11.79 4.45 -6.16
C GLU A 428 13.28 4.19 -6.42
N ASP A 429 14.06 3.95 -5.36
CA ASP A 429 15.49 3.62 -5.48
C ASP A 429 15.69 2.33 -6.30
N THR A 430 14.82 1.33 -6.14
CA THR A 430 14.90 0.07 -6.87
C THR A 430 14.56 0.23 -8.36
N TYR A 431 13.49 0.94 -8.70
CA TYR A 431 13.14 1.23 -10.09
C TYR A 431 14.21 2.07 -10.80
N ARG A 432 14.83 3.00 -10.06
CA ARG A 432 15.95 3.78 -10.58
C ARG A 432 17.13 2.89 -10.96
N ILE A 433 17.50 1.91 -10.12
CA ILE A 433 18.57 0.95 -10.44
C ILE A 433 18.23 0.15 -11.71
N VAL A 434 16.98 -0.31 -11.84
CA VAL A 434 16.53 -1.01 -13.07
C VAL A 434 16.67 -0.11 -14.30
N ALA A 435 16.30 1.16 -14.19
CA ALA A 435 16.44 2.12 -15.28
C ALA A 435 17.90 2.37 -15.67
N GLU A 436 18.80 2.53 -14.69
CA GLU A 436 20.24 2.68 -14.93
C GLU A 436 20.83 1.44 -15.61
N GLU A 437 20.47 0.23 -15.15
CA GLU A 437 20.92 -1.03 -15.74
C GLU A 437 20.40 -1.21 -17.19
N ASP A 438 19.17 -0.79 -17.48
CA ASP A 438 18.59 -0.81 -18.83
C ASP A 438 19.32 0.13 -19.79
N LEU A 439 19.65 1.35 -19.33
CA LEU A 439 20.34 2.34 -20.16
C LEU A 439 21.78 1.91 -20.44
N GLU A 440 22.44 1.23 -19.50
CA GLU A 440 23.73 0.59 -19.74
C GLU A 440 23.64 -0.53 -20.78
N LEU A 441 22.57 -1.34 -20.75
CA LEU A 441 22.33 -2.34 -21.80
C LEU A 441 22.11 -1.66 -23.16
N PHE A 442 21.35 -0.56 -23.20
CA PHE A 442 21.09 0.16 -24.45
C PHE A 442 22.36 0.76 -25.02
N SER A 443 23.24 1.32 -24.20
CA SER A 443 24.52 1.87 -24.65
C SER A 443 25.45 0.77 -25.18
N MET A 444 25.45 -0.41 -24.55
CA MET A 444 26.22 -1.58 -25.02
C MET A 444 25.76 -2.08 -26.40
N VAL A 445 24.45 -2.03 -26.67
CA VAL A 445 23.84 -2.49 -27.93
C VAL A 445 23.77 -1.36 -28.98
N GLY A 446 24.09 -0.12 -28.63
CA GLY A 446 24.06 1.03 -29.54
C GLY A 446 22.66 1.61 -29.79
N ILE A 447 21.72 1.41 -28.85
CA ILE A 447 20.36 1.94 -28.91
C ILE A 447 20.30 3.30 -28.20
N ASN A 448 19.80 4.33 -28.89
CA ASN A 448 19.50 5.62 -28.26
C ASN A 448 18.09 5.59 -27.64
N CYS A 449 18.02 5.62 -26.30
CA CYS A 449 16.75 5.74 -25.58
C CYS A 449 16.22 7.19 -25.66
N PRO A 450 14.97 7.43 -26.09
CA PRO A 450 14.37 8.76 -26.00
C PRO A 450 14.34 9.26 -24.53
N PRO A 451 14.65 10.54 -24.24
CA PRO A 451 14.71 11.08 -22.88
C PRO A 451 13.43 10.86 -22.06
N ARG A 452 12.27 10.86 -22.72
CA ARG A 452 10.96 10.62 -22.09
C ARG A 452 10.74 9.21 -21.53
N TYR A 453 11.57 8.23 -21.94
CA TYR A 453 11.43 6.82 -21.56
C TYR A 453 12.60 6.31 -20.70
N THR A 454 13.52 7.19 -20.31
CA THR A 454 14.66 6.82 -19.46
C THR A 454 14.22 6.37 -18.07
N GLY A 455 13.13 6.94 -17.56
CA GLY A 455 12.65 6.68 -16.19
C GLY A 455 13.50 7.37 -15.11
N LEU A 456 14.51 8.16 -15.48
CA LEU A 456 15.40 8.87 -14.54
C LEU A 456 14.99 10.32 -14.31
N ASP A 457 14.41 10.96 -15.32
CA ASP A 457 14.03 12.38 -15.30
C ASP A 457 12.51 12.54 -15.12
N ILE A 458 11.95 11.95 -14.07
CA ILE A 458 10.52 12.09 -13.78
C ILE A 458 10.27 13.52 -13.28
N PRO A 459 9.50 14.35 -14.00
CA PRO A 459 9.32 15.75 -13.64
C PRO A 459 8.59 15.87 -12.31
N GLU A 460 9.24 16.49 -11.32
CA GLU A 460 8.57 16.86 -10.07
C GLU A 460 7.59 18.02 -10.32
N SER A 461 6.39 17.91 -9.75
CA SER A 461 5.42 19.00 -9.78
C SER A 461 5.98 20.23 -9.07
N LYS A 462 6.01 21.36 -9.77
CA LYS A 462 6.46 22.64 -9.19
C LYS A 462 5.35 23.38 -8.43
N SER A 463 4.17 22.80 -8.29
CA SER A 463 3.00 23.47 -7.70
C SER A 463 3.20 23.77 -6.20
N LEU A 464 2.57 24.86 -5.72
CA LEU A 464 2.57 25.19 -4.28
C LEU A 464 1.86 24.11 -3.45
N ASP A 465 0.78 23.55 -3.98
CA ASP A 465 0.07 22.41 -3.42
C ASP A 465 1.00 21.21 -3.17
N TYR A 466 1.87 20.91 -4.14
CA TYR A 466 2.87 19.86 -3.99
C TYR A 466 3.87 20.16 -2.88
N LYS A 467 4.44 21.38 -2.88
CA LYS A 467 5.47 21.76 -1.89
C LYS A 467 4.95 21.74 -0.45
N VAL A 468 3.77 22.32 -0.24
CA VAL A 468 3.14 22.39 1.09
C VAL A 468 2.85 20.98 1.60
N SER A 469 2.17 20.17 0.80
CA SER A 469 1.74 18.85 1.29
C SER A 469 2.89 17.84 1.35
N SER A 470 3.93 17.99 0.51
CA SER A 470 5.18 17.23 0.66
C SER A 470 5.91 17.58 1.96
N TRP A 471 5.95 18.87 2.34
CA TRP A 471 6.52 19.28 3.63
C TRP A 471 5.72 18.72 4.82
N ILE A 472 4.39 18.84 4.79
CA ILE A 472 3.52 18.29 5.84
C ILE A 472 3.73 16.78 5.95
N ASN A 473 3.72 16.07 4.81
CA ASN A 473 3.91 14.63 4.79
C ASN A 473 5.27 14.23 5.37
N ARG A 474 6.36 14.96 5.06
CA ARG A 474 7.69 14.71 5.62
C ARG A 474 7.73 14.91 7.13
N ALA A 475 7.08 15.94 7.67
CA ALA A 475 7.02 16.17 9.10
C ALA A 475 6.28 15.05 9.84
N CYS A 476 5.10 14.67 9.32
CA CYS A 476 4.20 13.70 9.96
C CYS A 476 4.60 12.23 9.76
N SER A 477 5.53 11.91 8.85
CA SER A 477 6.03 10.55 8.57
C SER A 477 7.44 10.30 9.13
N SER A 478 7.82 11.05 10.17
CA SER A 478 9.09 10.90 10.86
C SER A 478 8.97 9.92 12.03
N SER A 479 10.05 9.20 12.34
CA SER A 479 10.08 8.29 13.50
C SER A 479 9.92 9.03 14.84
N LEU A 480 10.32 10.30 14.90
CA LEU A 480 10.03 11.19 16.04
C LEU A 480 8.53 11.49 16.17
N GLY A 481 7.80 11.58 15.05
CA GLY A 481 6.34 11.71 15.04
C GLY A 481 5.65 10.51 15.71
N VAL A 482 6.11 9.29 15.45
CA VAL A 482 5.58 8.08 16.12
C VAL A 482 5.84 8.12 17.63
N LEU A 483 7.04 8.52 18.05
CA LEU A 483 7.36 8.69 19.48
C LEU A 483 6.47 9.75 20.14
N PHE A 484 6.25 10.87 19.46
CA PHE A 484 5.33 11.91 19.92
C PHE A 484 3.90 11.39 20.08
N ALA A 485 3.43 10.55 19.15
CA ALA A 485 2.12 9.92 19.24
C ALA A 485 1.99 9.02 20.49
N VAL A 486 3.00 8.18 20.76
CA VAL A 486 3.03 7.33 21.96
C VAL A 486 3.01 8.18 23.23
N CYS A 487 3.84 9.22 23.31
CA CYS A 487 3.84 10.14 24.46
C CYS A 487 2.48 10.85 24.64
N SER A 488 1.84 11.24 23.54
CA SER A 488 0.52 11.89 23.56
C SER A 488 -0.56 10.93 24.05
N ILE A 489 -0.56 9.68 23.60
CA ILE A 489 -1.47 8.62 24.09
C ILE A 489 -1.31 8.42 25.59
N ILE A 490 -0.07 8.32 26.09
CA ILE A 490 0.20 8.16 27.52
C ILE A 490 -0.37 9.36 28.31
N ALA A 491 -0.15 10.57 27.82
CA ALA A 491 -0.69 11.78 28.46
C ALA A 491 -2.24 11.79 28.48
N LEU A 492 -2.88 11.39 27.39
CA LEU A 492 -4.34 11.27 27.30
C LEU A 492 -4.88 10.20 28.26
N ILE A 493 -4.24 9.02 28.33
CA ILE A 493 -4.63 7.96 29.27
C ILE A 493 -4.51 8.44 30.72
N ILE A 494 -3.44 9.17 31.07
CA ILE A 494 -3.28 9.75 32.41
C ILE A 494 -4.41 10.75 32.69
N ALA A 495 -4.72 11.65 31.75
CA ALA A 495 -5.80 12.62 31.90
C ALA A 495 -7.17 11.94 32.08
N SER A 496 -7.50 10.97 31.23
CA SER A 496 -8.75 10.19 31.34
C SER A 496 -8.83 9.41 32.65
N SER A 497 -7.71 8.87 33.12
CA SER A 497 -7.64 8.15 34.40
C SER A 497 -7.87 9.07 35.60
N VAL A 498 -7.30 10.29 35.59
CA VAL A 498 -7.58 11.33 36.60
C VAL A 498 -9.05 11.73 36.60
N MET A 499 -9.69 11.70 35.44
CA MET A 499 -11.13 11.97 35.27
C MET A 499 -12.01 10.72 35.47
N HIS A 500 -11.45 9.65 36.04
CA HIS A 500 -12.12 8.38 36.34
C HIS A 500 -12.85 7.74 35.15
N TRP A 501 -12.34 7.92 33.93
CA TRP A 501 -12.95 7.39 32.71
C TRP A 501 -14.43 7.77 32.54
N SER A 502 -14.84 8.92 33.10
CA SER A 502 -16.14 9.54 32.82
C SER A 502 -16.31 9.83 31.33
N THR A 503 -17.55 10.02 30.86
CA THR A 503 -17.84 10.38 29.46
C THR A 503 -16.95 11.51 28.93
N MET A 504 -16.73 12.55 29.74
CA MET A 504 -15.83 13.66 29.40
C MET A 504 -14.36 13.21 29.30
N GLY A 505 -13.89 12.41 30.27
CA GLY A 505 -12.53 11.87 30.25
C GLY A 505 -12.25 10.99 29.03
N GLN A 506 -13.24 10.20 28.62
CA GLN A 506 -13.15 9.38 27.41
C GLN A 506 -13.20 10.23 26.12
N LEU A 507 -14.12 11.19 26.04
CA LEU A 507 -14.23 12.09 24.88
C LEU A 507 -13.00 12.99 24.68
N ILE A 508 -12.30 13.37 25.75
CA ILE A 508 -11.01 14.09 25.68
C ILE A 508 -9.90 13.21 25.10
N ALA A 509 -9.91 11.91 25.40
CA ALA A 509 -8.96 10.98 24.78
C ALA A 509 -9.30 10.72 23.31
N ASN A 510 -10.59 10.61 22.97
CA ASN A 510 -11.04 10.18 21.66
C ASN A 510 -11.14 11.31 20.61
N THR A 511 -11.69 12.48 20.99
CA THR A 511 -12.00 13.55 20.03
C THR A 511 -10.74 14.11 19.36
N PRO A 512 -9.67 14.49 20.10
CA PRO A 512 -8.44 14.99 19.48
C PRO A 512 -7.75 13.94 18.60
N THR A 513 -7.76 12.67 19.03
CA THR A 513 -7.10 11.58 18.30
C THR A 513 -7.80 11.32 16.97
N MET A 514 -9.13 11.26 16.95
CA MET A 514 -9.90 11.09 15.72
C MET A 514 -9.76 12.27 14.75
N ILE A 515 -9.71 13.52 15.26
CA ILE A 515 -9.48 14.70 14.40
C ILE A 515 -8.12 14.60 13.70
N ILE A 516 -7.07 14.20 14.43
CA ILE A 516 -5.73 14.07 13.87
C ILE A 516 -5.66 12.86 12.91
N GLU A 517 -6.29 11.74 13.25
CA GLU A 517 -6.45 10.58 12.37
C GLU A 517 -7.10 10.99 11.04
N ALA A 518 -8.23 11.71 11.09
CA ALA A 518 -8.94 12.17 9.89
C ALA A 518 -8.09 13.09 9.02
N PHE A 519 -7.39 14.04 9.64
CA PHE A 519 -6.43 14.91 8.96
C PHE A 519 -5.31 14.11 8.29
N PHE A 520 -4.78 13.11 8.99
CA PHE A 520 -3.76 12.22 8.45
C PHE A 520 -4.33 11.30 7.36
N LEU A 521 -5.59 10.92 7.39
CA LEU A 521 -6.14 10.13 6.30
C LEU A 521 -6.26 10.95 5.00
N ILE A 522 -6.69 12.22 5.11
CA ILE A 522 -6.79 13.17 3.98
C ILE A 522 -5.42 13.38 3.32
N ILE A 523 -4.38 13.70 4.10
CA ILE A 523 -3.03 13.88 3.56
C ILE A 523 -2.49 12.56 2.98
N LEU A 524 -2.94 11.41 3.48
CA LEU A 524 -2.43 10.12 3.02
C LEU A 524 -2.98 9.84 1.62
N ILE A 525 -4.25 10.16 1.36
CA ILE A 525 -4.84 10.12 0.01
C ILE A 525 -4.01 10.95 -0.96
N GLN A 526 -3.62 12.17 -0.57
CA GLN A 526 -2.79 13.03 -1.41
C GLN A 526 -1.40 12.43 -1.69
N ALA A 527 -0.73 11.92 -0.65
CA ALA A 527 0.57 11.28 -0.80
C ALA A 527 0.50 10.03 -1.71
N HIS A 528 -0.56 9.24 -1.58
CA HIS A 528 -0.84 8.08 -2.42
C HIS A 528 -1.05 8.45 -3.88
N ASN A 529 -1.88 9.44 -4.16
CA ASN A 529 -2.12 9.91 -5.53
C ASN A 529 -0.83 10.27 -6.26
N TRP A 530 0.10 10.93 -5.57
CA TRP A 530 1.39 11.32 -6.14
C TRP A 530 2.32 10.13 -6.35
N ALA A 531 2.49 9.28 -5.35
CA ALA A 531 3.35 8.11 -5.47
C ALA A 531 2.81 7.15 -6.55
N ASP A 532 1.50 6.93 -6.60
CA ASP A 532 0.85 6.08 -7.60
C ASP A 532 1.01 6.68 -9.01
N GLN A 533 0.96 8.01 -9.16
CA GLN A 533 1.23 8.66 -10.44
C GLN A 533 2.68 8.45 -10.87
N LYS A 534 3.63 8.64 -9.96
CA LYS A 534 5.06 8.41 -10.23
C LYS A 534 5.32 6.95 -10.61
N ARG A 535 4.77 6.00 -9.85
CA ARG A 535 4.85 4.56 -10.13
C ARG A 535 4.31 4.21 -11.52
N ARG A 536 3.19 4.81 -11.96
CA ARG A 536 2.68 4.60 -13.33
C ARG A 536 3.66 5.05 -14.39
N ILE A 537 4.35 6.17 -14.18
CA ILE A 537 5.37 6.70 -15.11
C ILE A 537 6.59 5.78 -15.13
N GLU A 538 7.05 5.30 -13.96
CA GLU A 538 8.18 4.36 -13.87
C GLU A 538 7.88 3.07 -14.63
N ILE A 539 6.72 2.47 -14.40
CA ILE A 539 6.32 1.21 -15.03
C ILE A 539 6.04 1.39 -16.52
N SER A 540 5.41 2.49 -16.95
CA SER A 540 5.19 2.76 -18.38
C SER A 540 6.51 3.02 -19.10
N SER A 541 7.47 3.69 -18.46
CA SER A 541 8.82 3.88 -19.00
C SER A 541 9.57 2.54 -19.15
N LEU A 542 9.45 1.65 -18.17
CA LEU A 542 10.04 0.32 -18.22
C LEU A 542 9.44 -0.51 -19.36
N TYR A 543 8.11 -0.50 -19.51
CA TYR A 543 7.43 -1.15 -20.62
C TYR A 543 7.93 -0.62 -21.97
N ALA A 544 8.02 0.70 -22.14
CA ALA A 544 8.53 1.32 -23.37
C ALA A 544 9.97 0.88 -23.69
N ARG A 545 10.87 0.82 -22.69
CA ARG A 545 12.24 0.31 -22.88
C ARG A 545 12.23 -1.14 -23.36
N ARG A 546 11.37 -2.01 -22.81
CA ARG A 546 11.26 -3.40 -23.25
C ARG A 546 10.77 -3.52 -24.69
N CYS A 547 9.80 -2.71 -25.12
CA CYS A 547 9.36 -2.67 -26.52
C CYS A 547 10.50 -2.27 -27.47
N ILE A 548 11.28 -1.25 -27.11
CA ILE A 548 12.44 -0.81 -27.91
C ILE A 548 13.46 -1.93 -28.04
N LEU A 549 13.78 -2.61 -26.93
CA LEU A 549 14.76 -3.69 -26.91
C LEU A 549 14.30 -4.89 -27.74
N LEU A 550 13.03 -5.30 -27.60
CA LEU A 550 12.45 -6.40 -28.38
C LEU A 550 12.44 -6.07 -29.88
N ALA A 551 12.03 -4.87 -30.26
CA ALA A 551 12.02 -4.43 -31.66
C ALA A 551 13.43 -4.42 -32.27
N HIS A 552 14.43 -4.00 -31.50
CA HIS A 552 15.82 -4.06 -31.94
C HIS A 552 16.31 -5.51 -32.12
N LEU A 553 16.01 -6.38 -31.16
CA LEU A 553 16.33 -7.80 -31.23
C LEU A 553 15.69 -8.50 -32.42
N GLN A 554 14.46 -8.16 -32.80
CA GLN A 554 13.79 -8.77 -33.95
C GLN A 554 14.37 -8.32 -35.30
N ARG A 555 15.08 -7.18 -35.35
CA ARG A 555 15.70 -6.65 -36.58
C ARG A 555 17.07 -7.24 -36.89
N ILE A 556 17.86 -7.52 -35.85
CA ILE A 556 19.11 -8.30 -35.97
C ILE A 556 18.75 -9.75 -36.35
#